data_AF-L8PF03-F1
#
_entry.id   AF-L8PF03-F1
#
_cell.length_a   1.000
_cell.length_b   1.000
_cell.length_c   1.000
_cell.angle_alpha   90.00
_cell.angle_beta   90.00
_cell.angle_gamma   90.00
#
_symmetry.space_group_name_H-M   'P 1'
#
loop_
_entity.id
_entity.type
_entity.pdbx_description
1 polymer ?
#
loop_
_entity_poly.entity_id
_entity_poly.type
_entity_poly.pdbx_seq_one_letter_code
_entity_poly.pdbx_strand_id
1 'polypeptide(L)' 'MFTFALDSYGKDSVVLEGTPPTGVRFRLRSSYLDTKSGDNVNTTTYGGWKYFVFTR' A
#
# COMPACT_ATOMS: atom_id res chain seq x y z
N MET A 1 -0.40 5.09 10.20
CA MET A 1 -0.02 4.61 8.86
C MET A 1 0.03 3.10 8.93
N PHE A 2 -0.79 2.39 8.15
CA PHE A 2 -0.75 0.92 8.08
C PHE A 2 0.29 0.50 7.05
N THR A 3 1.12 -0.50 7.38
CA THR A 3 2.14 -1.05 6.49
C THR A 3 1.90 -2.54 6.28
N PHE A 4 2.05 -2.95 5.03
CA PHE A 4 1.68 -4.24 4.47
C PHE A 4 2.97 -4.86 3.91
N ALA A 5 3.33 -6.06 4.36
CA ALA A 5 4.60 -6.70 4.05
C ALA A 5 4.40 -7.75 2.96
N LEU A 6 5.30 -7.77 1.98
CA LEU A 6 5.24 -8.74 0.90
C LEU A 6 5.48 -10.16 1.43
N ASP A 7 4.77 -11.13 0.85
CA ASP A 7 4.99 -12.56 1.02
C ASP A 7 6.24 -13.03 0.25
N SER A 8 6.53 -14.33 0.33
CA SER A 8 7.67 -14.95 -0.36
C SER A 8 7.60 -14.90 -1.89
N TYR A 9 6.45 -14.57 -2.46
CA TYR A 9 6.23 -14.35 -3.89
C TYR A 9 6.30 -12.87 -4.28
N GLY A 10 6.64 -11.99 -3.34
CA GLY A 10 6.73 -10.55 -3.56
C GLY A 10 5.38 -9.87 -3.67
N LYS A 11 4.32 -10.43 -3.06
CA LYS A 11 2.96 -9.90 -3.10
C LYS A 11 2.40 -9.72 -1.70
N ASP A 12 1.57 -8.70 -1.52
CA ASP A 12 0.70 -8.61 -0.35
C ASP A 12 -0.73 -8.39 -0.83
N SER A 13 -1.68 -9.06 -0.20
CA SER A 13 -3.10 -8.97 -0.50
C SER A 13 -3.84 -8.53 0.75
N VAL A 14 -4.49 -7.37 0.66
CA VAL A 14 -5.30 -6.82 1.74
C VAL A 14 -6.76 -6.82 1.29
N VAL A 15 -7.61 -7.44 2.11
CA VAL A 15 -9.06 -7.35 1.95
C VAL A 15 -9.56 -6.27 2.90
N LEU A 16 -10.26 -5.28 2.34
CA LEU A 16 -11.01 -4.31 3.13
C LEU A 16 -12.39 -4.90 3.39
N GLU A 17 -12.56 -5.51 4.57
CA GLU A 17 -13.83 -6.09 5.00
C GLU A 17 -14.88 -5.01 5.31
N GLY A 18 -16.16 -5.35 5.09
CA GLY A 18 -17.30 -4.46 5.28
C GLY A 18 -17.68 -3.64 4.04
N THR A 19 -18.79 -2.90 4.12
CA THR A 19 -19.25 -2.04 3.02
C THR A 19 -18.39 -0.77 2.95
N PRO A 20 -17.64 -0.52 1.86
CA PRO A 20 -16.86 0.70 1.74
C PRO A 20 -17.79 1.92 1.73
N PRO A 21 -17.49 2.99 2.48
CA PRO A 21 -18.26 4.21 2.41
C PRO A 21 -18.20 4.80 0.99
N THR A 22 -19.36 5.08 0.41
CA THR A 22 -19.46 5.67 -0.94
C THR A 22 -18.91 7.09 -0.96
N GLY A 23 -18.19 7.46 -2.00
CA GLY A 23 -17.64 8.81 -2.16
C GLY A 23 -16.34 9.09 -1.40
N VAL A 24 -15.80 8.10 -0.66
CA VAL A 24 -14.47 8.19 -0.05
C VAL A 24 -13.39 7.81 -1.07
N ARG A 25 -12.35 8.64 -1.18
CA ARG A 25 -11.20 8.39 -2.07
C ARG A 25 -10.12 7.61 -1.31
N PHE A 26 -9.94 6.36 -1.70
CA PHE A 26 -8.84 5.51 -1.25
C PHE A 26 -7.62 5.74 -2.14
N ARG A 27 -6.43 5.68 -1.56
CA ARG A 27 -5.17 5.75 -2.31
C ARG A 27 -4.23 4.64 -1.86
N LEU A 28 -3.59 4.01 -2.84
CA LEU A 28 -2.59 2.98 -2.64
C LEU A 28 -1.30 3.44 -3.34
N ARG A 29 -0.14 3.19 -2.71
CA ARG A 29 1.17 3.31 -3.35
C ARG A 29 2.09 2.22 -2.82
N SER A 30 3.05 1.82 -3.64
CA SER A 30 4.24 1.12 -3.15
C SER A 30 5.23 2.11 -2.55
N SER A 31 5.86 1.73 -1.46
CA SER A 31 6.98 2.45 -0.85
C SER A 31 8.05 1.46 -0.46
N TYR A 32 9.30 1.74 -0.83
CA TYR A 32 10.42 1.07 -0.19
C TYR A 32 10.53 1.58 1.26
N LEU A 33 10.55 0.66 2.23
CA LEU A 33 10.69 1.00 3.64
C LEU A 33 12.10 0.59 4.08
N ASP A 34 12.96 1.60 4.24
CA ASP A 34 14.32 1.48 4.77
C ASP A 34 14.31 0.82 6.16
N THR A 35 15.37 0.08 6.50
CA THR A 35 15.61 -0.67 7.76
C THR A 35 14.79 -1.93 8.03
N LYS A 36 13.69 -2.21 7.31
CA LYS A 36 12.90 -3.44 7.53
C LYS A 36 13.35 -4.66 6.71
N SER A 37 14.07 -4.46 5.60
CA SER A 37 14.60 -5.54 4.74
C SER A 37 16.07 -5.91 5.00
N GLY A 38 16.74 -5.26 5.97
CA GLY A 38 18.16 -5.51 6.30
C GLY A 38 19.17 -4.71 5.48
N ASP A 39 18.70 -3.87 4.55
CA ASP A 39 19.53 -2.97 3.74
C ASP A 39 19.37 -1.52 4.20
N ASN A 40 20.46 -0.75 4.17
CA ASN A 40 20.54 0.68 4.56
C ASN A 40 20.78 1.52 3.31
N VAL A 41 19.75 1.67 2.48
CA VAL A 41 19.79 2.61 1.36
C VAL A 41 18.64 3.57 1.53
N ASN A 42 18.97 4.84 1.75
CA ASN A 42 18.05 5.97 1.84
C ASN A 42 17.39 6.18 0.46
N THR A 43 16.46 5.30 0.12
CA THR A 43 15.75 5.29 -1.16
C THR A 43 14.31 5.65 -0.86
N THR A 44 14.03 6.96 -0.90
CA THR A 44 12.67 7.51 -0.85
C THR A 44 11.95 7.26 -2.18
N THR A 45 12.04 6.05 -2.71
CA THR A 45 11.41 5.66 -3.96
C THR A 45 9.97 5.27 -3.68
N TYR A 46 9.07 6.25 -3.88
CA TYR A 46 7.64 6.01 -3.88
C TYR A 46 7.18 5.71 -5.31
N GLY A 47 6.42 4.63 -5.47
CA GLY A 47 5.64 4.45 -6.68
C GLY A 47 4.56 5.54 -6.80
N GLY A 48 4.05 5.74 -8.01
CA GLY A 48 2.93 6.64 -8.25
C GLY A 48 1.68 6.23 -7.46
N TRP A 49 0.87 7.21 -7.05
CA TRP A 49 -0.40 6.95 -6.38
C TRP A 49 -1.41 6.33 -7.33
N LYS A 50 -2.06 5.26 -6.89
CA LYS A 50 -3.30 4.75 -7.47
C LYS A 50 -4.47 5.22 -6.63
N TYR A 51 -5.54 5.69 -7.28
CA TYR A 51 -6.73 6.21 -6.62
C TYR A 51 -7.93 5.33 -6.93
N PHE A 52 -8.70 5.03 -5.88
CA PHE A 52 -9.94 4.28 -5.99
C PHE A 52 -11.05 5.11 -5.33
N VAL A 53 -12.19 5.18 -6.00
CA VAL A 53 -13.40 5.79 -5.46
C VAL A 53 -14.48 4.73 -5.57
N PHE A 54 -15.05 4.33 -4.44
CA PHE A 54 -16.20 3.46 -4.43
C PHE A 54 -17.43 4.28 -4.80
N THR A 55 -17.93 4.04 -6.01
CA THR A 55 -19.23 4.51 -6.48
C THR A 55 -20.30 3.46 -6.14
N ARG A 56 -21.57 3.84 -6.22
CA ARG A 56 -22.69 2.90 -6.05
C ARG A 56 -22.60 1.73 -7.04
#